data_AF-A0A3D2WXZ5-F1
#
_entry.id   AF-A0A3D2WXZ5-F1
#
_cell.length_a   1.000
_cell.length_b   1.000
_cell.length_c   1.000
_cell.angle_alpha   90.00
_cell.angle_beta   90.00
_cell.angle_gamma   90.00
#
_symmetry.space_group_name_H-M   'P 1'
#
loop_
_entity.id
_entity.type
_entity.pdbx_description
1 polymer ?
#
loop_
_entity_poly.entity_id
_entity_poly.type
_entity_poly.pdbx_seq_one_letter_code
_entity_poly.pdbx_strand_id
1 'polypeptide(L)'
;WENRSEKDFLTAIRDYFIKNATFDVPESRVKRFLDNIVEDIKAKNGNKEIDEQNLREEYRPMAEREIRWYLIQEAINETEKIEVGNEEIEKRIAEIAGQYPEQNRDAVVRYYRKAENRAHLENDLQEQKIFDYLKQFVKIKKETSHTSEFRKRNM
;
A
#
# COMPACT_ATOMS: atom_id res chain seq x y z
N TRP A 1 -12.50 -7.82 -13.27
CA TRP A 1 -12.96 -6.46 -13.62
C TRP A 1 -13.25 -5.65 -12.37
N GLU A 2 -14.03 -6.18 -11.42
CA GLU A 2 -14.31 -5.53 -10.12
C GLU A 2 -13.05 -5.17 -9.32
N ASN A 3 -12.10 -6.11 -9.14
CA ASN A 3 -10.81 -5.82 -8.49
C ASN A 3 -9.96 -4.76 -9.21
N ARG A 4 -10.12 -4.59 -10.53
CA ARG A 4 -9.38 -3.56 -11.29
C ARG A 4 -9.99 -2.18 -11.03
N SER A 5 -11.31 -2.09 -11.02
CA SER A 5 -12.03 -0.85 -10.70
C SER A 5 -11.73 -0.36 -9.29
N GLU A 6 -11.68 -1.26 -8.29
CA GLU A 6 -11.34 -0.89 -6.92
C GLU A 6 -9.90 -0.37 -6.83
N LYS A 7 -8.93 -1.09 -7.43
CA LYS A 7 -7.53 -0.66 -7.42
C LYS A 7 -7.34 0.71 -8.08
N ASP A 8 -7.99 0.96 -9.21
CA ASP A 8 -7.91 2.24 -9.91
C ASP A 8 -8.56 3.35 -9.05
N PHE A 9 -9.65 3.04 -8.34
CA PHE A 9 -10.30 3.96 -7.42
C PHE A 9 -9.42 4.32 -6.22
N LEU A 10 -8.81 3.32 -5.55
CA LEU A 10 -7.88 3.56 -4.44
C LEU A 10 -6.65 4.36 -4.89
N THR A 11 -6.16 4.09 -6.10
CA THR A 11 -5.06 4.86 -6.70
C THR A 11 -5.46 6.32 -6.90
N ALA A 12 -6.67 6.58 -7.39
CA ALA A 12 -7.19 7.94 -7.56
C ALA A 12 -7.37 8.69 -6.23
N ILE A 13 -7.80 7.99 -5.16
CA ILE A 13 -7.87 8.55 -3.81
C ILE A 13 -6.47 8.97 -3.36
N ARG A 14 -5.50 8.05 -3.44
CA ARG A 14 -4.12 8.31 -3.06
C ARG A 14 -3.54 9.51 -3.83
N ASP A 15 -3.71 9.55 -5.14
CA ASP A 15 -3.23 10.64 -5.99
C ASP A 15 -3.86 11.98 -5.63
N TYR A 16 -5.15 11.99 -5.31
CA TYR A 16 -5.84 13.20 -4.85
C TYR A 16 -5.20 13.75 -3.57
N PHE A 17 -4.98 12.92 -2.56
CA PHE A 17 -4.39 13.36 -1.30
C PHE A 17 -2.93 13.80 -1.46
N ILE A 18 -2.11 13.04 -2.20
CA ILE A 18 -0.71 13.40 -2.52
C ILE A 18 -0.63 14.75 -3.22
N LYS A 19 -1.52 15.01 -4.19
CA LYS A 19 -1.54 16.26 -4.96
C LYS A 19 -1.95 17.48 -4.12
N ASN A 20 -2.84 17.30 -3.14
CA ASN A 20 -3.37 18.40 -2.33
C ASN A 20 -2.61 18.62 -1.02
N ALA A 21 -1.75 17.69 -0.62
CA ALA A 21 -0.95 17.80 0.58
C ALA A 21 0.19 18.83 0.42
N THR A 22 0.15 19.90 1.23
CA THR A 22 1.10 21.02 1.20
C THR A 22 2.12 20.89 2.33
N PHE A 23 3.08 19.98 2.18
CA PHE A 23 4.23 19.86 3.07
C PHE A 23 5.46 19.35 2.32
N ASP A 24 6.64 19.57 2.89
CA ASP A 24 7.89 19.07 2.35
C ASP A 24 8.20 17.67 2.89
N VAL A 25 8.70 16.81 2.03
CA VAL A 25 9.13 15.46 2.41
C VAL A 25 10.54 15.55 3.00
N PRO A 26 10.80 15.05 4.22
CA PRO A 26 12.14 15.11 4.80
C PRO A 26 13.15 14.31 3.98
N GLU A 27 14.24 14.97 3.57
CA GLU A 27 15.31 14.35 2.76
C GLU A 27 15.88 13.08 3.39
N SER A 28 15.99 13.04 4.72
CA SER A 28 16.47 11.87 5.44
C SER A 28 15.56 10.64 5.27
N ARG A 29 14.24 10.84 5.17
CA ARG A 29 13.27 9.76 4.91
C ARG A 29 13.39 9.26 3.47
N VAL A 30 13.54 10.18 2.50
CA VAL A 30 13.73 9.85 1.08
C VAL A 30 15.02 9.06 0.90
N LYS A 31 16.13 9.55 1.47
CA LYS A 31 17.43 8.89 1.40
C LYS A 31 17.36 7.47 1.94
N ARG A 32 16.79 7.27 3.12
CA ARG A 32 16.65 5.94 3.74
C ARG A 32 15.81 4.99 2.87
N PHE A 33 14.74 5.49 2.26
CA PHE A 33 13.93 4.69 1.35
C PHE A 33 14.72 4.27 0.10
N LEU A 34 15.49 5.20 -0.48
CA LEU A 34 16.36 4.90 -1.61
C LEU A 34 17.49 3.92 -1.23
N ASP A 35 18.06 4.03 -0.02
CA ASP A 35 19.05 3.09 0.51
C ASP A 35 18.49 1.66 0.50
N ASN A 36 17.27 1.46 1.00
CA ASN A 36 16.60 0.15 0.98
C ASN A 36 16.38 -0.37 -0.46
N ILE A 37 15.98 0.49 -1.40
CA ILE A 37 15.81 0.09 -2.81
C ILE A 37 17.14 -0.38 -3.42
N VAL A 38 18.22 0.36 -3.17
CA VAL A 38 19.55 0.02 -3.65
C VAL A 38 19.99 -1.34 -3.10
N GLU A 39 19.80 -1.57 -1.79
CA GLU A 39 20.11 -2.83 -1.14
C GLU A 39 19.31 -4.01 -1.71
N ASP A 40 18.00 -3.84 -1.91
CA ASP A 40 17.13 -4.86 -2.49
C ASP A 40 17.55 -5.23 -3.92
N ILE A 41 17.90 -4.23 -4.73
CA ILE A 41 18.34 -4.45 -6.12
C ILE A 41 19.69 -5.15 -6.14
N LYS A 42 20.63 -4.76 -5.28
CA LYS A 42 21.93 -5.45 -5.15
C LYS A 42 21.73 -6.91 -4.76
N ALA A 43 20.91 -7.17 -3.75
CA ALA A 43 20.61 -8.53 -3.31
C ALA A 43 20.03 -9.38 -4.44
N LYS A 44 19.08 -8.84 -5.21
CA LYS A 44 18.48 -9.53 -6.38
C LYS A 44 19.45 -9.73 -7.54
N ASN A 45 20.42 -8.84 -7.73
CA ASN A 45 21.43 -8.93 -8.79
C ASN A 45 22.68 -9.73 -8.37
N GLY A 46 22.64 -10.44 -7.24
CA GLY A 46 23.78 -11.22 -6.74
C GLY A 46 24.97 -10.35 -6.31
N ASN A 47 24.70 -9.16 -5.75
CA ASN A 47 25.69 -8.19 -5.28
C ASN A 47 26.68 -7.72 -6.36
N LYS A 48 26.29 -7.75 -7.63
CA LYS A 48 27.05 -7.12 -8.72
C LYS A 48 27.05 -5.60 -8.57
N GLU A 49 28.09 -4.99 -9.10
CA GLU A 49 28.22 -3.53 -9.14
C GLU A 49 27.07 -2.93 -9.96
N ILE A 50 26.46 -1.88 -9.42
CA ILE A 50 25.37 -1.12 -10.03
C ILE A 50 25.69 0.37 -9.91
N ASP A 51 25.19 1.16 -10.86
CA ASP A 51 25.25 2.62 -10.75
C ASP A 51 24.21 3.09 -9.72
N GLU A 52 24.63 3.19 -8.46
CA GLU A 52 23.77 3.63 -7.37
C GLU A 52 23.29 5.06 -7.55
N GLN A 53 24.09 5.94 -8.16
CA GLN A 53 23.71 7.34 -8.32
C GLN A 53 22.57 7.45 -9.32
N ASN A 54 22.74 6.85 -10.50
CA ASN A 54 21.70 6.82 -11.52
C ASN A 54 20.41 6.16 -10.98
N LEU A 55 20.56 5.05 -10.24
CA LEU A 55 19.41 4.37 -9.62
C LEU A 55 18.68 5.28 -8.61
N ARG A 56 19.41 6.00 -7.76
CA ARG A 56 18.81 6.94 -6.82
C ARG A 56 18.08 8.08 -7.52
N GLU A 57 18.67 8.64 -8.58
CA GLU A 57 18.05 9.70 -9.38
C GLU A 57 16.76 9.23 -10.06
N GLU A 58 16.75 8.03 -10.64
CA GLU A 58 15.58 7.42 -11.29
C GLU A 58 14.44 7.14 -10.30
N TYR A 59 14.77 6.60 -9.12
CA TYR A 59 13.76 6.21 -8.12
C TYR A 59 13.34 7.35 -7.20
N ARG A 60 14.05 8.49 -7.19
CA ARG A 60 13.75 9.61 -6.29
C ARG A 60 12.31 10.13 -6.39
N PRO A 61 11.72 10.37 -7.58
CA PRO A 61 10.34 10.83 -7.68
C PRO A 61 9.34 9.82 -7.10
N MET A 62 9.61 8.51 -7.28
CA MET A 62 8.81 7.46 -6.67
C MET A 62 8.94 7.48 -5.15
N ALA A 63 10.18 7.56 -4.63
CA ALA A 63 10.46 7.61 -3.20
C ALA A 63 9.79 8.81 -2.52
N GLU A 64 9.89 10.00 -3.11
CA GLU A 64 9.21 11.20 -2.60
C GLU A 64 7.69 11.02 -2.56
N ARG A 65 7.11 10.41 -3.60
CA ARG A 65 5.67 10.11 -3.67
C ARG A 65 5.23 9.06 -2.64
N GLU A 66 6.03 8.02 -2.40
CA GLU A 66 5.76 6.99 -1.37
C GLU A 66 5.87 7.58 0.03
N ILE A 67 6.92 8.34 0.33
CA ILE A 67 7.07 8.97 1.65
C ILE A 67 5.99 10.03 1.89
N ARG A 68 5.60 10.82 0.87
CA ARG A 68 4.48 11.75 1.01
C ARG A 68 3.19 11.03 1.37
N TRP A 69 2.89 9.91 0.72
CA TRP A 69 1.71 9.11 1.06
C TRP A 69 1.77 8.58 2.49
N TYR A 70 2.93 8.03 2.88
CA TYR A 70 3.15 7.54 4.24
C TYR A 70 2.92 8.62 5.31
N LEU A 71 3.43 9.84 5.09
CA LEU A 71 3.22 10.96 6.03
C LEU A 71 1.75 11.38 6.13
N ILE A 72 1.00 11.30 5.02
CA ILE A 72 -0.45 11.54 5.03
C ILE A 72 -1.15 10.47 5.88
N GLN A 73 -0.77 9.19 5.72
CA GLN A 73 -1.30 8.09 6.51
C GLN A 73 -0.98 8.26 8.01
N GLU A 74 0.26 8.61 8.36
CA GLU A 74 0.66 8.91 9.74
C GLU A 74 -0.23 10.03 10.33
N ALA A 75 -0.40 11.14 9.61
CA ALA A 75 -1.22 12.26 10.07
C ALA A 75 -2.71 11.90 10.27
N ILE A 76 -3.28 11.09 9.37
CA ILE A 76 -4.66 10.57 9.50
C ILE A 76 -4.76 9.69 10.74
N ASN A 77 -3.81 8.76 10.94
CA ASN A 77 -3.81 7.87 12.10
C ASN A 77 -3.72 8.65 13.42
N GLU A 78 -2.84 9.65 13.50
CA GLU A 78 -2.68 10.49 14.69
C GLU A 78 -3.95 11.31 15.02
N THR A 79 -4.61 11.85 13.99
CA THR A 79 -5.77 12.73 14.17
C THR A 79 -7.04 11.93 14.48
N GLU A 80 -7.27 10.85 13.72
CA GLU A 80 -8.52 10.09 13.74
C GLU A 80 -8.44 8.85 14.64
N LYS A 81 -7.25 8.53 15.16
CA LYS A 81 -6.98 7.37 16.02
C LYS A 81 -7.42 6.06 15.35
N ILE A 82 -7.12 5.95 14.06
CA ILE A 82 -7.31 4.71 13.32
C ILE A 82 -6.22 3.76 13.79
N GLU A 83 -6.61 2.72 14.53
CA GLU A 83 -5.71 1.68 15.03
C GLU A 83 -6.32 0.31 14.75
N VAL A 84 -5.49 -0.67 14.39
CA VAL A 84 -5.90 -2.07 14.25
C VAL A 84 -5.81 -2.76 15.61
N GLY A 85 -6.93 -3.24 16.12
CA GLY A 85 -6.98 -3.96 17.39
C GLY A 85 -6.50 -5.41 17.25
N ASN A 86 -5.93 -5.98 18.31
CA ASN A 86 -5.54 -7.39 18.32
C ASN A 86 -6.69 -8.34 17.96
N GLU A 87 -7.90 -8.07 18.46
CA GLU A 87 -9.09 -8.87 18.13
C GLU A 87 -9.44 -8.81 16.64
N GLU A 88 -9.22 -7.66 16.00
CA GLU A 88 -9.45 -7.48 14.56
C GLU A 88 -8.45 -8.32 13.74
N ILE A 89 -7.18 -8.34 14.17
CA ILE A 89 -6.14 -9.18 13.57
C ILE A 89 -6.50 -10.66 13.71
N GLU A 90 -6.83 -11.12 14.93
CA GLU A 90 -7.17 -12.53 15.17
C GLU A 90 -8.43 -12.94 14.39
N LYS A 91 -9.45 -12.07 14.34
CA LYS A 91 -10.64 -12.29 13.51
C LYS A 91 -10.27 -12.42 12.04
N ARG A 92 -9.41 -11.54 11.53
CA ARG A 92 -8.97 -11.59 10.14
C ARG A 92 -8.18 -12.86 9.82
N ILE A 93 -7.31 -13.31 10.73
CA ILE A 93 -6.58 -14.58 10.60
C ILE A 93 -7.58 -15.75 10.53
N ALA A 94 -8.60 -15.76 11.39
CA ALA A 94 -9.64 -16.79 11.38
C ALA A 94 -10.45 -16.79 10.07
N GLU A 95 -10.80 -15.62 9.55
CA GLU A 95 -11.46 -15.47 8.24
C GLU A 95 -10.60 -16.04 7.11
N ILE A 96 -9.31 -15.68 7.06
CA ILE A 96 -8.37 -16.19 6.04
C ILE A 96 -8.25 -17.70 6.17
N ALA A 97 -8.08 -18.24 7.38
CA ALA A 97 -8.02 -19.69 7.61
C ALA A 97 -9.31 -20.38 7.14
N GLY A 98 -10.48 -19.78 7.36
CA GLY A 98 -11.78 -20.30 6.93
C GLY A 98 -11.92 -20.48 5.41
N GLN A 99 -11.13 -19.76 4.60
CA GLN A 99 -11.09 -19.90 3.14
C GLN A 99 -10.36 -21.17 2.68
N TYR A 100 -9.63 -21.85 3.57
CA TYR A 100 -8.90 -23.08 3.27
C TYR A 100 -9.65 -24.33 3.77
N PRO A 101 -9.39 -25.51 3.15
CA PRO A 101 -9.83 -26.80 3.68
C PRO A 101 -9.43 -26.99 5.15
N GLU A 102 -10.24 -27.70 5.92
CA GLU A 102 -10.09 -27.86 7.37
C GLU A 102 -8.67 -28.31 7.79
N GLN A 103 -8.11 -29.29 7.09
CA GLN A 103 -6.76 -29.81 7.34
C GLN A 103 -5.63 -28.78 7.17
N ASN A 104 -5.88 -27.66 6.48
CA ASN A 104 -4.90 -26.62 6.19
C ASN A 104 -5.06 -25.38 7.09
N ARG A 105 -6.16 -25.25 7.86
CA ARG A 105 -6.45 -24.04 8.65
C ARG A 105 -5.39 -23.76 9.70
N ASP A 106 -4.92 -24.78 10.40
CA ASP A 106 -3.87 -24.64 11.41
C ASP A 106 -2.54 -24.16 10.81
N ALA A 107 -2.24 -24.52 9.56
CA ALA A 107 -1.04 -24.04 8.89
C ALA A 107 -1.12 -22.54 8.60
N VAL A 108 -2.30 -22.04 8.23
CA VAL A 108 -2.58 -20.60 8.04
C VAL A 108 -2.42 -19.84 9.36
N VAL A 109 -3.02 -20.33 10.45
CA VAL A 109 -2.87 -19.71 11.77
C VAL A 109 -1.39 -19.67 12.19
N ARG A 110 -0.65 -20.79 12.02
CA ARG A 110 0.79 -20.84 12.31
C ARG A 110 1.60 -19.88 11.45
N TYR A 111 1.21 -19.64 10.20
CA TYR A 111 1.87 -18.67 9.34
C TYR A 111 1.82 -17.26 9.95
N TYR A 112 0.65 -16.83 10.43
CA TYR A 112 0.46 -15.51 11.03
C TYR A 112 0.92 -15.40 12.50
N ARG A 113 1.34 -16.50 13.14
CA ARG A 113 2.04 -16.43 14.44
C ARG A 113 3.45 -15.84 14.33
N LYS A 114 4.03 -15.86 13.13
CA LYS A 114 5.33 -15.20 12.89
C LYS A 114 5.14 -13.69 12.93
N ALA A 115 5.97 -13.00 13.73
CA ALA A 115 5.85 -11.55 13.95
C ALA A 115 5.85 -10.75 12.64
N GLU A 116 6.72 -11.11 11.68
CA GLU A 116 6.79 -10.49 10.35
C GLU A 116 5.47 -10.61 9.58
N ASN A 117 4.93 -11.83 9.46
CA ASN A 117 3.67 -12.07 8.75
C ASN A 117 2.48 -11.38 9.43
N ARG A 118 2.48 -11.33 10.77
CA ARG A 118 1.46 -10.63 11.54
C ARG A 118 1.54 -9.13 11.31
N ALA A 119 2.75 -8.55 11.31
CA ALA A 119 2.96 -7.13 11.06
C ALA A 119 2.55 -6.75 9.63
N HIS A 120 2.78 -7.62 8.64
CA HIS A 120 2.25 -7.40 7.29
C HIS A 120 0.72 -7.35 7.26
N LEU A 121 0.05 -8.30 7.92
CA LEU A 121 -1.41 -8.30 8.01
C LEU A 121 -1.96 -7.06 8.73
N GLU A 122 -1.29 -6.63 9.79
CA GLU A 122 -1.63 -5.41 10.53
C GLU A 122 -1.52 -4.17 9.64
N ASN A 123 -0.44 -4.05 8.86
CA ASN A 123 -0.27 -2.97 7.89
C ASN A 123 -1.38 -2.98 6.81
N ASP A 124 -1.74 -4.16 6.29
CA ASP A 124 -2.81 -4.31 5.29
C ASP A 124 -4.17 -3.87 5.86
N LEU A 125 -4.47 -4.27 7.10
CA LEU A 125 -5.69 -3.85 7.79
C LEU A 125 -5.71 -2.35 8.06
N GLN A 126 -4.57 -1.78 8.48
CA GLN A 126 -4.43 -0.35 8.70
C GLN A 126 -4.67 0.43 7.41
N GLU A 127 -4.07 0.01 6.30
CA GLU A 127 -4.27 0.62 4.99
C GLU A 127 -5.75 0.54 4.56
N GLN A 128 -6.39 -0.61 4.74
CA GLN A 128 -7.81 -0.77 4.45
C GLN A 128 -8.65 0.24 5.26
N LYS A 129 -8.42 0.37 6.57
CA LYS A 129 -9.17 1.30 7.43
C LYS A 129 -8.96 2.76 7.02
N ILE A 130 -7.74 3.14 6.65
CA ILE A 130 -7.46 4.48 6.13
C ILE A 130 -8.26 4.73 4.85
N PHE A 131 -8.24 3.80 3.90
CA PHE A 131 -9.02 3.97 2.67
C PHE A 131 -10.52 3.99 2.93
N ASP A 132 -11.04 3.15 3.82
CA ASP A 132 -12.45 3.12 4.20
C ASP A 132 -12.88 4.42 4.88
N TYR A 133 -12.01 5.05 5.68
CA TYR A 133 -12.20 6.40 6.21
C TYR A 133 -12.21 7.44 5.08
N LEU A 134 -11.19 7.46 4.22
CA LEU A 134 -11.06 8.45 3.15
C LEU A 134 -12.23 8.39 2.15
N LYS A 135 -12.74 7.19 1.84
CA LYS A 135 -13.89 6.98 0.96
C LYS A 135 -15.16 7.71 1.42
N GLN A 136 -15.31 8.00 2.72
CA GLN A 136 -16.47 8.71 3.26
C GLN A 136 -16.54 10.17 2.78
N PHE A 137 -15.40 10.75 2.43
CA PHE A 137 -15.29 12.15 1.99
C PHE A 137 -15.26 12.28 0.46
N VAL A 138 -15.08 11.17 -0.26
CA VAL A 138 -14.97 11.16 -1.72
C VAL A 138 -16.36 11.19 -2.35
N LYS A 139 -16.64 12.26 -3.13
CA LYS A 139 -17.84 12.31 -3.98
C LYS A 139 -17.64 11.42 -5.21
N ILE A 140 -18.16 10.20 -5.16
CA ILE A 140 -18.10 9.25 -6.29
C ILE A 140 -19.08 9.70 -7.38
N LYS A 141 -18.55 10.16 -8.52
CA LYS A 141 -19.33 10.32 -9.76
C LYS A 141 -19.21 9.01 -10.55
N LYS A 142 -20.26 8.18 -10.53
CA LYS A 142 -20.31 6.95 -11.34
C LYS A 142 -20.53 7.33 -12.81
N GLU A 143 -19.52 7.14 -13.65
CA GLU A 143 -19.67 7.25 -15.10
C GLU A 143 -19.80 5.84 -15.70
N THR A 144 -20.96 5.56 -16.30
CA THR A 144 -21.23 4.28 -16.98
C THR A 144 -20.65 4.34 -18.39
N SER A 145 -19.40 3.91 -18.57
CA SER A 145 -18.82 3.75 -19.90
C SER A 145 -19.10 2.35 -20.45
N HIS A 146 -19.67 2.27 -21.66
CA HIS A 146 -19.81 1.00 -22.39
C HIS A 146 -18.45 0.50 -22.87
N THR A 147 -18.25 -0.82 -22.82
CA THR A 147 -16.99 -1.53 -23.15
C THR A 147 -16.42 -1.20 -24.54
N SER A 148 -17.23 -0.63 -25.44
CA SER A 148 -16.82 -0.17 -26.78
C SER A 148 -15.88 1.04 -26.75
N GLU A 149 -15.88 1.87 -25.70
CA GLU A 149 -15.04 3.08 -25.62
C GLU A 149 -13.63 2.80 -25.09
N PHE A 150 -13.44 1.77 -24.25
CA PHE A 150 -12.15 1.44 -23.66
C PHE A 150 -11.11 0.90 -24.66
N ARG A 151 -11.56 0.34 -25.81
CA ARG A 151 -10.66 -0.18 -26.85
C ARG A 151 -9.95 0.90 -27.67
N LYS A 152 -10.43 2.15 -27.66
CA LYS A 152 -9.85 3.25 -28.45
C LYS A 152 -8.73 4.01 -27.74
N ARG A 153 -8.53 3.80 -26.43
CA ARG A 153 -7.54 4.55 -25.61
C ARG A 153 -6.19 3.84 -25.45
N ASN A 154 -6.05 2.63 -26.00
CA ASN A 154 -4.81 1.83 -25.96
C ASN A 154 -4.34 1.41 -27.37
N MET A 155 -4.68 2.18 -28.41
CA MET A 155 -4.10 2.07 -29.75
C MET A 155 -3.22 3.29 -30.03
#